data_AF-A0A2E6E891-F1
#
_entry.id   AF-A0A2E6E891-F1
#
_cell.length_a   1.000
_cell.length_b   1.000
_cell.length_c   1.000
_cell.angle_alpha   90.00
_cell.angle_beta   90.00
_cell.angle_gamma   90.00
#
_symmetry.space_group_name_H-M   'P 1'
#
loop_
_entity.id
_entity.type
_entity.pdbx_description
1 polymer ?
#
loop_
_entity_poly.entity_id
_entity_poly.type
_entity_poly.pdbx_seq_one_letter_code
_entity_poly.pdbx_strand_id
1 'polypeptide(L)'
;MKKLFSIIFLLFLVACETEERNVNSWIPKELSREAMLLRERALRDNLSVELVESITTEVGPRRIGTEGDKRAIAWAVAKFQELGFDRV
;
A
#
# COMPACT_ATOMS: atom_id res chain seq x y z
N MET A 1 38.07 17.19 28.50
CA MET A 1 37.44 15.92 28.93
C MET A 1 35.91 15.99 29.00
N LYS A 2 35.29 17.08 29.49
CA LYS A 2 33.82 17.25 29.57
C LYS A 2 33.07 17.20 28.21
N LYS A 3 33.66 17.77 27.15
CA LYS A 3 33.06 17.78 25.80
C LYS A 3 33.08 16.40 25.13
N LEU A 4 34.05 15.54 25.47
CA LEU A 4 34.15 14.18 24.92
C LEU A 4 33.10 13.26 25.56
N PHE A 5 32.84 13.41 26.86
CA PHE A 5 31.75 12.71 27.57
C PHE A 5 30.36 13.13 27.08
N SER A 6 30.17 14.41 26.76
CA SER A 6 28.90 14.94 26.25
C SER A 6 28.52 14.42 24.85
N ILE A 7 29.51 14.17 23.98
CA ILE A 7 29.28 13.66 22.62
C ILE A 7 28.96 12.15 22.66
N ILE A 8 29.62 11.39 23.54
CA ILE A 8 29.34 9.96 23.74
C ILE A 8 27.93 9.76 24.33
N PHE A 9 27.52 10.63 25.27
CA PHE A 9 26.18 10.60 25.86
C PHE A 9 25.08 10.96 24.84
N LEU A 10 25.36 11.91 23.93
CA LEU A 10 24.44 12.28 22.86
C LEU A 10 24.31 11.16 21.80
N LEU A 11 25.38 10.41 21.52
CA LEU A 11 25.34 9.23 20.65
C LEU A 11 24.56 8.06 21.26
N PHE A 12 24.66 7.89 22.58
CA PHE A 12 23.97 6.81 23.31
C PHE A 12 22.46 7.08 23.42
N LEU A 13 22.04 8.35 23.48
CA LEU A 13 20.64 8.76 23.46
C LEU A 13 19.95 8.43 22.12
N VAL A 14 20.69 8.44 21.00
CA VAL A 14 20.18 8.13 19.64
C VAL A 14 20.03 6.61 19.41
N ALA A 15 20.66 5.75 20.22
CA ALA A 15 20.52 4.29 20.11
C ALA A 15 19.31 3.74 20.89
N CYS A 16 18.61 4.58 21.65
CA CYS A 16 17.46 4.18 22.44
C CYS A 16 16.19 4.26 21.60
N GLU A 17 16.05 3.39 20.59
CA GLU A 17 14.74 2.93 20.11
C GLU A 17 14.91 1.79 19.09
N THR A 18 14.62 0.58 19.54
CA THR A 18 13.70 -0.39 18.91
C THR A 18 13.70 -1.59 19.84
N GLU A 19 13.02 -1.45 20.97
CA GLU A 19 12.64 -2.63 21.72
C GLU A 19 11.61 -3.36 20.85
N GLU A 20 12.09 -4.34 20.07
CA GLU A 20 11.23 -5.31 19.42
C GLU A 20 10.46 -6.01 20.52
N ARG A 21 9.28 -5.46 20.84
CA ARG A 21 8.34 -6.07 21.78
C ARG A 21 8.09 -7.48 21.26
N ASN A 22 8.69 -8.46 21.92
CA ASN A 22 8.52 -9.87 21.61
C ASN A 22 7.11 -10.28 22.05
N VAL A 23 6.13 -9.87 21.24
CA VAL A 23 4.86 -10.56 21.15
C VAL A 23 5.18 -11.86 20.43
N ASN A 24 4.85 -13.00 21.05
CA ASN A 24 4.84 -14.30 20.37
C ASN A 24 3.82 -14.23 19.23
N SER A 25 4.24 -13.64 18.11
CA SER A 25 3.45 -13.41 16.93
C SER A 25 3.49 -14.68 16.11
N TRP A 26 2.33 -15.29 15.91
CA TRP A 26 2.19 -16.37 14.94
C TRP A 26 2.51 -15.89 13.51
N ILE A 27 2.43 -14.57 13.24
CA ILE A 27 2.76 -13.97 11.95
C ILE A 27 4.29 -13.83 11.82
N PRO A 28 4.92 -14.38 10.77
CA PRO A 28 6.34 -14.20 10.50
C PRO A 28 6.70 -12.71 10.34
N LYS A 29 7.84 -12.29 10.90
CA LYS A 29 8.30 -10.89 10.85
C LYS A 29 8.44 -10.35 9.43
N GLU A 30 8.91 -11.17 8.49
CA GLU A 30 9.06 -10.75 7.09
C GLU A 30 7.71 -10.44 6.44
N LEU A 31 6.69 -11.27 6.68
CA LEU A 31 5.34 -11.03 6.19
C LEU A 31 4.76 -9.73 6.77
N SER A 32 5.00 -9.47 8.06
CA SER A 32 4.61 -8.19 8.67
C SER A 32 5.32 -7.00 8.02
N ARG A 33 6.61 -7.14 7.70
CA ARG A 33 7.40 -6.11 7.01
C ARG A 33 6.87 -5.83 5.61
N GLU A 34 6.62 -6.87 4.81
CA GLU A 34 6.06 -6.74 3.47
C GLU A 34 4.69 -6.06 3.49
N ALA A 35 3.81 -6.48 4.41
CA ALA A 35 2.49 -5.86 4.58
C ALA A 35 2.59 -4.36 4.92
N MET A 36 3.53 -3.98 5.80
CA MET A 36 3.78 -2.56 6.09
C MET A 36 4.26 -1.81 4.85
N LEU A 37 5.18 -2.37 4.06
CA LEU A 37 5.67 -1.74 2.83
C LEU A 37 4.54 -1.53 1.81
N LEU A 38 3.65 -2.52 1.64
CA LEU A 38 2.48 -2.41 0.77
C LEU A 38 1.52 -1.32 1.24
N ARG A 39 1.23 -1.26 2.55
CA ARG A 39 0.41 -0.18 3.14
C ARG A 39 1.03 1.20 2.89
N GLU A 40 2.32 1.35 3.15
CA GLU A 40 3.03 2.61 2.94
C GLU A 40 3.04 3.03 1.47
N ARG A 41 3.13 2.08 0.53
CA ARG A 41 2.97 2.38 -0.91
C ARG A 41 1.54 2.85 -1.20
N ALA A 42 0.53 2.11 -0.75
CA ALA A 42 -0.87 2.44 -1.02
C ALA A 42 -1.29 3.81 -0.45
N LEU A 43 -0.72 4.23 0.69
CA LEU A 43 -0.99 5.55 1.27
C LEU A 43 -0.37 6.71 0.48
N ARG A 44 0.65 6.45 -0.35
CA ARG A 44 1.31 7.45 -1.19
C ARG A 44 0.85 7.43 -2.65
N ASP A 45 0.03 6.47 -3.01
CA ASP A 45 -0.41 6.21 -4.38
C ASP A 45 -1.89 6.61 -4.54
N ASN A 46 -2.21 7.24 -5.66
CA ASN A 46 -3.57 7.69 -6.00
C ASN A 46 -4.34 6.68 -6.86
N LEU A 47 -3.72 5.58 -7.29
CA LEU A 47 -4.30 4.62 -8.23
C LEU A 47 -5.75 4.20 -7.87
N SER A 48 -6.04 3.99 -6.57
CA SER A 48 -7.39 3.61 -6.13
C SER A 48 -8.45 4.68 -6.42
N VAL A 49 -8.10 5.95 -6.24
CA VAL A 49 -8.98 7.09 -6.54
C VAL A 49 -9.14 7.22 -8.04
N GLU A 50 -8.04 7.13 -8.79
CA GLU A 50 -8.03 7.20 -10.25
C GLU A 50 -8.88 6.10 -10.89
N LEU A 51 -8.85 4.87 -10.37
CA LEU A 51 -9.69 3.77 -10.85
C LEU A 51 -11.18 4.02 -10.59
N VAL A 52 -11.53 4.55 -9.41
CA VAL A 52 -12.93 4.88 -9.08
C VAL A 52 -13.43 6.04 -9.93
N GLU A 53 -12.61 7.07 -10.14
CA GLU A 53 -12.91 8.18 -11.04
C GLU A 53 -13.12 7.67 -12.48
N SER A 54 -12.16 6.92 -13.02
CA SER A 54 -12.23 6.35 -14.37
C SER A 54 -13.49 5.52 -14.57
N ILE A 55 -13.80 4.57 -13.69
CA ILE A 55 -14.97 3.71 -13.89
C ILE A 55 -16.29 4.48 -13.76
N THR A 56 -16.36 5.49 -12.90
CA THR A 56 -17.59 6.27 -12.69
C THR A 56 -17.81 7.30 -13.81
N THR A 57 -16.75 7.81 -14.43
CA THR A 57 -16.80 8.81 -15.50
C THR A 57 -16.87 8.18 -16.89
N GLU A 58 -16.07 7.14 -17.16
CA GLU A 58 -15.99 6.51 -18.47
C GLU A 58 -17.13 5.50 -18.71
N VAL A 59 -17.56 4.79 -17.66
CA VAL A 59 -18.62 3.76 -17.78
C VAL A 59 -19.99 4.29 -17.35
N GLY A 60 -20.05 4.92 -16.18
CA GLY A 60 -21.27 5.45 -15.58
C GLY A 60 -22.18 4.38 -14.95
N PRO A 61 -23.51 4.57 -14.94
CA PRO A 61 -24.46 3.63 -14.34
C PRO A 61 -24.41 2.24 -14.99
N ARG A 62 -24.27 1.21 -14.15
CA ARG A 62 -23.89 -0.16 -14.56
C ARG A 62 -24.69 -1.24 -13.85
N ARG A 63 -26.02 -1.13 -13.90
CA ARG A 63 -26.92 -2.15 -13.36
C ARG A 63 -26.78 -3.45 -14.15
N ILE A 64 -26.77 -4.58 -13.45
CA ILE A 64 -26.65 -5.92 -14.05
C ILE A 64 -27.68 -6.17 -15.16
N GLY A 65 -27.24 -6.80 -16.25
CA GLY A 65 -28.08 -7.12 -17.42
C GLY A 65 -28.41 -5.95 -18.35
N THR A 66 -27.84 -4.77 -18.11
CA THR A 66 -27.97 -3.61 -19.02
C THR A 66 -26.73 -3.44 -19.90
N GLU A 67 -26.78 -2.55 -20.89
CA GLU A 67 -25.57 -2.22 -21.67
C GLU A 67 -24.45 -1.60 -20.81
N GLY A 68 -24.79 -0.96 -19.69
CA GLY A 68 -23.81 -0.45 -18.73
C GLY A 68 -23.01 -1.57 -18.04
N ASP A 69 -23.62 -2.74 -17.85
CA ASP A 69 -22.95 -3.93 -17.31
C ASP A 69 -21.87 -4.43 -18.28
N LYS A 70 -22.24 -4.60 -19.56
CA LYS A 70 -21.29 -5.01 -20.62
C LYS A 70 -20.12 -4.04 -20.76
N ARG A 71 -20.38 -2.73 -20.71
CA ARG A 71 -19.32 -1.71 -20.73
C ARG A 71 -18.40 -1.81 -19.52
N ALA A 72 -18.94 -2.05 -18.33
CA ALA A 72 -18.15 -2.21 -17.11
C ALA A 72 -17.21 -3.42 -17.20
N ILE A 73 -17.69 -4.54 -17.75
CA ILE A 73 -16.87 -5.75 -17.97
C ILE A 73 -15.75 -5.46 -18.97
N ALA A 74 -16.07 -4.88 -20.13
CA ALA A 74 -15.07 -4.54 -21.14
C ALA A 74 -14.02 -3.56 -20.63
N TRP A 75 -14.44 -2.53 -19.88
CA TRP A 75 -13.55 -1.59 -19.21
C TRP A 75 -12.62 -2.29 -18.21
N ALA A 76 -13.16 -3.20 -17.37
CA ALA A 76 -12.38 -3.90 -16.35
C ALA A 76 -11.30 -4.79 -16.97
N VAL A 77 -11.63 -5.52 -18.03
CA VAL A 77 -10.66 -6.35 -18.77
C VAL A 77 -9.54 -5.48 -19.33
N ALA A 78 -9.88 -4.37 -20.00
CA ALA A 78 -8.89 -3.46 -20.56
C ALA A 78 -7.99 -2.85 -19.47
N LYS A 79 -8.56 -2.39 -18.36
CA LYS A 79 -7.79 -1.80 -17.25
C LYS A 79 -6.87 -2.79 -16.56
N PHE A 80 -7.32 -4.03 -16.31
CA PHE A 80 -6.44 -5.03 -15.70
C PHE A 80 -5.33 -5.49 -16.64
N GLN A 81 -5.57 -5.51 -17.96
CA GLN A 81 -4.50 -5.74 -18.94
C GLN A 81 -3.47 -4.60 -18.94
N GLU A 82 -3.93 -3.35 -18.90
CA GLU A 82 -3.05 -2.16 -18.82
C GLU A 82 -2.22 -2.13 -17.54
N LEU A 83 -2.79 -2.53 -16.41
CA LEU A 83 -2.10 -2.65 -15.12
C LEU A 83 -1.10 -3.82 -15.06
N GLY A 84 -1.04 -4.66 -16.11
CA GLY A 84 -0.06 -5.74 -16.21
C GLY A 84 -0.39 -6.98 -15.38
N PHE A 85 -1.67 -7.26 -15.13
CA PHE A 85 -2.06 -8.51 -14.47
C PHE A 85 -1.76 -9.72 -15.36
N ASP A 86 -1.25 -10.80 -14.76
CA ASP A 86 -0.85 -12.01 -15.49
C ASP A 86 -2.01 -12.70 -16.22
N ARG A 87 -3.22 -12.58 -15.68
CA ARG A 87 -4.44 -13.21 -16.19
C ARG A 87 -5.63 -12.30 -15.95
N VAL A 88 -6.45 -12.14 -16.98
CA VAL A 88 -7.65 -11.30 -17.00
C VAL A 88 -8.77 -12.04 -17.71
#